data_AF-A0A938LYX7-F1
#
_entry.id   AF-A0A938LYX7-F1
#
_cell.length_a   1.000
_cell.length_b   1.000
_cell.length_c   1.000
_cell.angle_alpha   90.00
_cell.angle_beta   90.00
_cell.angle_gamma   90.00
#
_symmetry.space_group_name_H-M   'P 1'
#
loop_
_entity.id
_entity.type
_entity.pdbx_description
1 polymer ?
#
loop_
_entity_poly.entity_id
_entity_poly.type
_entity_poly.pdbx_seq_one_letter_code
_entity_poly.pdbx_strand_id
1 'polypeptide(L)'
;MGPGSSRLGIGISILIAAFGIGVSTGQPARGAPAGASGETPYGGATAREQGAQILQSAGITGGLVVHLGCGDGALTAALHAGEGFLVQGLDRSPTNVAKARAHLQSLGLYGRVSVDRLTGDALPFIDNFANLVVAEQLDGISRTEVLRILAPNGVACLKEGDTWTRTVKPWPAEIDQWTHFFHNATGNPVAQDTVVGPPRRYQWLGSPRWSRHHDHMASMSAVVSAQGRLFYIVDEGSRASIQLPAHWSLVARDAFNGTILWKRPIPAWNTHLWPLKSGPAQITRRLVAVGDKVFVTPSLDAPLTILDAATGRTLRTCAGTAQTEEIIVSEGVAFLLVSDEPSKWPRYRQEYPYVWDNSNHANKGWAWDGYPRAIVAVDTETGNVLW
;
A
#
# COMPACT_ATOMS: atom_id res chain seq x y z
N MET A 1 30.20 -29.49 -51.63
CA MET A 1 28.94 -29.45 -52.42
C MET A 1 27.81 -29.56 -51.42
N GLY A 2 27.27 -28.44 -50.95
CA GLY A 2 26.03 -27.86 -51.46
C GLY A 2 25.22 -27.35 -50.25
N PRO A 3 24.34 -26.37 -50.42
CA PRO A 3 24.56 -25.05 -49.83
C PRO A 3 23.53 -24.65 -48.77
N GLY A 4 23.87 -23.56 -48.05
CA GLY A 4 23.02 -22.93 -47.05
C GLY A 4 21.73 -22.33 -47.64
N SER A 5 20.74 -22.19 -46.76
CA SER A 5 19.54 -21.39 -47.02
C SER A 5 19.51 -20.20 -46.06
N SER A 6 19.82 -19.03 -46.61
CA SER A 6 19.43 -17.73 -46.07
C SER A 6 17.91 -17.57 -46.20
N ARG A 7 17.25 -17.11 -45.13
CA ARG A 7 15.94 -16.47 -45.24
C ARG A 7 15.97 -15.10 -44.57
N LEU A 8 15.78 -14.10 -45.42
CA LEU A 8 15.53 -12.70 -45.11
C LEU A 8 14.34 -12.57 -44.13
N GLY A 9 14.54 -11.79 -43.07
CA GLY A 9 13.48 -11.16 -42.30
C GLY A 9 13.42 -9.69 -42.67
N ILE A 10 12.32 -9.30 -43.30
CA ILE A 10 12.05 -7.99 -43.89
C ILE A 10 11.92 -6.92 -42.79
N GLY A 11 12.64 -5.81 -42.97
CA GLY A 11 12.49 -4.60 -42.16
C GLY A 11 11.16 -3.92 -42.43
N ILE A 12 10.44 -3.60 -41.36
CA ILE A 12 9.26 -2.73 -41.39
C ILE A 12 9.66 -1.41 -40.75
N SER A 13 9.90 -0.41 -41.60
CA SER A 13 9.94 1.00 -41.23
C SER A 13 8.51 1.50 -41.10
N ILE A 14 8.12 2.01 -39.94
CA ILE A 14 6.89 2.80 -39.80
C ILE A 14 7.23 4.19 -39.28
N LEU A 15 6.70 5.14 -40.05
CA LEU A 15 6.80 6.58 -40.03
C LEU A 15 6.35 7.18 -38.66
N ILE A 16 7.16 8.07 -38.09
CA ILE A 16 6.76 8.93 -36.97
C ILE A 16 6.04 10.15 -37.55
N ALA A 17 4.73 10.25 -37.32
CA ALA A 17 3.96 11.46 -37.55
C ALA A 17 3.96 12.31 -36.28
N ALA A 18 4.66 13.44 -36.32
CA ALA A 18 4.62 14.46 -35.28
C ALA A 18 3.32 15.27 -35.41
N PHE A 19 2.42 15.17 -34.43
CA PHE A 19 1.32 16.12 -34.25
C PHE A 19 1.70 17.12 -33.16
N GLY A 20 1.83 18.39 -33.58
CA GLY A 20 2.00 19.52 -32.68
C GLY A 20 0.72 19.79 -31.90
N ILE A 21 0.87 20.00 -30.59
CA ILE A 21 -0.18 20.57 -29.76
C ILE A 21 0.39 21.88 -29.22
N GLY A 22 -0.19 22.99 -29.71
CA GLY A 22 0.05 24.33 -29.21
C GLY A 22 -0.40 24.43 -27.75
N VAL A 23 0.50 24.89 -26.89
CA VAL A 23 0.20 25.19 -25.50
C VAL A 23 -0.30 26.64 -25.45
N SER A 24 -1.60 26.81 -25.20
CA SER A 24 -2.18 28.10 -24.81
C SER A 24 -2.09 28.23 -23.29
N THR A 25 -1.24 29.14 -22.82
CA THR A 25 -1.12 29.48 -21.39
C THR A 25 -2.13 30.56 -21.02
N GLY A 26 -3.34 30.12 -20.62
CA GLY A 26 -4.33 30.98 -19.98
C GLY A 26 -4.13 31.03 -18.46
N GLN A 27 -3.64 32.16 -17.94
CA GLN A 27 -3.83 32.57 -16.55
C GLN A 27 -5.32 32.80 -16.26
N PRO A 28 -5.81 32.54 -15.04
CA PRO A 28 -6.93 33.30 -14.50
C PRO A 28 -6.46 34.30 -13.44
N ALA A 29 -6.85 35.54 -13.68
CA ALA A 29 -6.78 36.64 -12.74
C ALA A 29 -7.80 36.50 -11.61
N ARG A 30 -7.47 37.14 -10.49
CA ARG A 30 -8.30 37.31 -9.29
C ARG A 30 -9.63 37.99 -9.58
N GLY A 31 -10.68 37.54 -8.90
CA GLY A 31 -11.94 38.26 -8.75
C GLY A 31 -12.79 37.62 -7.67
N ALA A 32 -12.75 38.18 -6.46
CA ALA A 32 -13.75 37.92 -5.44
C ALA A 32 -14.96 38.84 -5.70
N PRO A 33 -16.19 38.36 -5.46
CA PRO A 33 -17.23 39.22 -4.92
C PRO A 33 -17.81 38.67 -3.63
N ALA A 34 -18.24 39.61 -2.80
CA ALA A 34 -18.80 39.44 -1.48
C ALA A 34 -20.24 38.91 -1.50
N GLY A 35 -20.59 38.22 -0.41
CA GLY A 35 -21.86 38.39 0.30
C GLY A 35 -23.15 37.93 -0.38
N ALA A 36 -23.56 36.70 -0.10
CA ALA A 36 -24.96 36.36 0.04
C ALA A 36 -25.11 35.25 1.10
N SER A 37 -25.53 35.65 2.29
CA SER A 37 -25.95 34.78 3.38
C SER A 37 -27.24 34.06 2.98
N GLY A 38 -27.11 32.80 2.55
CA GLY A 38 -28.20 31.84 2.48
C GLY A 38 -27.95 30.74 3.52
N GLU A 39 -28.81 30.68 4.54
CA GLU A 39 -28.82 29.61 5.53
C GLU A 39 -28.88 28.25 4.83
N THR A 40 -27.86 27.42 5.08
CA THR A 40 -27.82 26.02 4.63
C THR A 40 -28.38 25.15 5.77
N PRO A 41 -29.21 24.13 5.49
CA PRO A 41 -29.87 23.36 6.54
C PRO A 41 -28.86 22.52 7.35
N TYR A 42 -29.08 22.49 8.65
CA TYR A 42 -28.31 21.89 9.75
C TYR A 42 -27.98 20.37 9.68
N GLY A 43 -28.05 19.71 8.52
CA GLY A 43 -27.82 18.26 8.40
C GLY A 43 -26.35 17.81 8.23
N GLY A 44 -25.43 18.72 7.87
CA GLY A 44 -24.04 18.36 7.52
C GLY A 44 -23.07 18.22 8.69
N ALA A 45 -23.32 18.92 9.81
CA ALA A 45 -22.47 18.86 11.00
C ALA A 45 -22.63 17.51 11.75
N THR A 46 -23.87 17.04 11.88
CA THR A 46 -24.22 15.79 12.57
C THR A 46 -23.68 14.56 11.88
N ALA A 47 -23.79 14.45 10.54
CA ALA A 47 -23.30 13.30 9.80
C ALA A 47 -21.76 13.17 9.86
N ARG A 48 -21.04 14.30 9.79
CA ARG A 48 -19.57 14.32 9.91
C ARG A 48 -19.11 13.88 11.29
N GLU A 49 -19.71 14.43 12.34
CA GLU A 49 -19.41 14.06 13.73
C GLU A 49 -19.72 12.58 13.98
N GLN A 50 -20.89 12.11 13.53
CA GLN A 50 -21.27 10.71 13.63
C GLN A 50 -20.31 9.78 12.89
N GLY A 51 -19.91 10.11 11.65
CA GLY A 51 -18.93 9.35 10.89
C GLY A 51 -17.58 9.25 11.62
N ALA A 52 -17.08 10.35 12.17
CA ALA A 52 -15.84 10.38 12.94
C ALA A 52 -15.94 9.52 14.22
N GLN A 53 -17.06 9.59 14.94
CA GLN A 53 -17.31 8.78 16.14
C GLN A 53 -17.37 7.28 15.81
N ILE A 54 -18.02 6.90 14.70
CA ILE A 54 -18.08 5.50 14.26
C ILE A 54 -16.67 4.99 13.93
N LEU A 55 -15.89 5.74 13.16
CA LEU A 55 -14.52 5.34 12.81
C LEU A 55 -13.61 5.24 14.05
N GLN A 56 -13.70 6.21 14.95
CA GLN A 56 -12.94 6.22 16.20
C GLN A 56 -13.30 5.04 17.10
N SER A 57 -14.60 4.77 17.30
CA SER A 57 -15.07 3.65 18.12
C SER A 57 -14.74 2.29 17.48
N ALA A 58 -14.77 2.20 16.15
CA ALA A 58 -14.36 1.00 15.43
C ALA A 58 -12.86 0.73 15.59
N GLY A 59 -12.04 1.79 15.66
CA GLY A 59 -10.57 1.71 15.65
C GLY A 59 -10.01 1.46 14.24
N ILE A 60 -10.77 1.84 13.20
CA ILE A 60 -10.39 1.62 11.80
C ILE A 60 -9.77 2.90 11.24
N THR A 61 -8.55 2.78 10.72
CA THR A 61 -7.75 3.92 10.21
C THR A 61 -7.62 3.92 8.68
N GLY A 62 -8.23 2.97 7.99
CA GLY A 62 -8.25 2.87 6.54
C GLY A 62 -8.83 1.54 6.06
N GLY A 63 -8.80 1.34 4.75
CA GLY A 63 -9.35 0.16 4.08
C GLY A 63 -10.76 0.39 3.52
N LEU A 64 -11.50 -0.69 3.31
CA LEU A 64 -12.85 -0.64 2.75
C LEU A 64 -13.91 -0.55 3.84
N VAL A 65 -14.73 0.49 3.78
CA VAL A 65 -15.93 0.68 4.59
C VAL A 65 -17.17 0.38 3.76
N VAL A 66 -18.08 -0.44 4.28
CA VAL A 66 -19.37 -0.72 3.68
C VAL A 66 -20.47 -0.11 4.54
N HIS A 67 -21.30 0.75 3.96
CA HIS A 67 -22.42 1.38 4.64
C HIS A 67 -23.75 0.86 4.09
N LEU A 68 -24.51 0.10 4.89
CA LEU A 68 -25.81 -0.45 4.52
C LEU A 68 -26.94 0.54 4.88
N GLY A 69 -27.93 0.65 4.00
CA GLY A 69 -29.04 1.59 4.18
C GLY A 69 -28.60 3.04 4.00
N CYS A 70 -27.80 3.31 2.95
CA CYS A 70 -27.03 4.55 2.88
C CYS A 70 -27.84 5.84 2.69
N GLY A 71 -29.13 5.77 2.38
CA GLY A 71 -30.04 6.91 2.34
C GLY A 71 -29.62 7.97 1.31
N ASP A 72 -29.48 9.21 1.74
CA ASP A 72 -29.03 10.33 0.92
C ASP A 72 -27.50 10.41 0.75
N GLY A 73 -26.75 9.50 1.36
CA GLY A 73 -25.30 9.42 1.28
C GLY A 73 -24.52 10.34 2.22
N ALA A 74 -25.17 11.12 3.09
CA ALA A 74 -24.48 12.06 3.98
C ALA A 74 -23.52 11.35 4.95
N LEU A 75 -23.98 10.30 5.65
CA LEU A 75 -23.12 9.49 6.51
C LEU A 75 -22.09 8.70 5.71
N THR A 76 -22.45 8.20 4.52
CA THR A 76 -21.51 7.50 3.61
C THR A 76 -20.34 8.38 3.23
N ALA A 77 -20.60 9.66 2.90
CA ALA A 77 -19.56 10.63 2.62
C ALA A 77 -18.70 10.91 3.88
N ALA A 78 -19.33 11.01 5.05
CA ALA A 78 -18.63 11.25 6.31
C ALA A 78 -17.71 10.09 6.75
N LEU A 79 -17.98 8.85 6.32
CA LEU A 79 -17.13 7.69 6.60
C LEU A 79 -15.83 7.69 5.76
N HIS A 80 -15.69 8.58 4.78
CA HIS A 80 -14.45 8.79 4.05
C HIS A 80 -13.54 9.80 4.78
N ALA A 81 -12.73 9.28 5.72
CA ALA A 81 -11.85 10.11 6.54
C ALA A 81 -10.51 10.50 5.87
N GLY A 82 -10.23 10.01 4.66
CA GLY A 82 -9.03 10.37 3.89
C GLY A 82 -8.69 9.36 2.80
N GLU A 83 -7.58 9.58 2.09
CA GLU A 83 -7.16 8.79 0.92
C GLU A 83 -6.91 7.30 1.21
N GLY A 84 -6.71 6.93 2.49
CA GLY A 84 -6.57 5.55 2.94
C GLY A 84 -7.90 4.78 3.01
N PHE A 85 -9.04 5.43 2.74
CA PHE A 85 -10.37 4.85 2.81
C PHE A 85 -10.99 4.71 1.42
N LEU A 86 -11.65 3.57 1.21
CA LEU A 86 -12.67 3.41 0.18
C LEU A 86 -14.00 3.17 0.86
N VAL A 87 -15.07 3.78 0.38
CA VAL A 87 -16.39 3.64 0.98
C VAL A 87 -17.42 3.21 -0.05
N GLN A 88 -18.11 2.11 0.22
CA GLN A 88 -19.21 1.61 -0.58
C GLN A 88 -20.52 1.69 0.19
N GLY A 89 -21.41 2.58 -0.22
CA GLY A 89 -22.80 2.60 0.22
C GLY A 89 -23.65 1.56 -0.54
N LEU A 90 -24.55 0.90 0.17
CA LEU A 90 -25.53 -0.02 -0.39
C LEU A 90 -26.92 0.36 0.12
N ASP A 91 -27.87 0.54 -0.80
CA ASP A 91 -29.26 0.84 -0.45
C ASP A 91 -30.22 0.08 -1.37
N ARG A 92 -31.36 -0.36 -0.83
CA ARG A 92 -32.37 -1.11 -1.59
C ARG A 92 -33.21 -0.20 -2.50
N SER A 93 -33.41 1.06 -2.07
CA SER A 93 -34.22 2.05 -2.77
C SER A 93 -33.42 2.67 -3.93
N PRO A 94 -33.86 2.49 -5.19
CA PRO A 94 -33.20 3.13 -6.33
C PRO A 94 -33.24 4.66 -6.24
N THR A 95 -34.24 5.23 -5.57
CA THR A 95 -34.34 6.67 -5.32
C THR A 95 -33.27 7.17 -4.36
N ASN A 96 -33.00 6.42 -3.27
CA ASN A 96 -31.92 6.75 -2.34
C ASN A 96 -30.56 6.65 -3.03
N VAL A 97 -30.33 5.56 -3.79
CA VAL A 97 -29.12 5.40 -4.59
C VAL A 97 -28.89 6.60 -5.51
N ALA A 98 -29.91 7.04 -6.26
CA ALA A 98 -29.79 8.20 -7.13
C ALA A 98 -29.45 9.49 -6.36
N LYS A 99 -30.13 9.74 -5.22
CA LYS A 99 -29.86 10.90 -4.35
C LYS A 99 -28.43 10.87 -3.81
N ALA A 100 -28.00 9.74 -3.28
CA ALA A 100 -26.66 9.57 -2.72
C ALA A 100 -25.58 9.75 -3.78
N ARG A 101 -25.76 9.19 -4.98
CA ARG A 101 -24.81 9.42 -6.08
C ARG A 101 -24.71 10.90 -6.46
N ALA A 102 -25.83 11.62 -6.56
CA ALA A 102 -25.83 13.05 -6.84
C ALA A 102 -25.15 13.87 -5.73
N HIS A 103 -25.39 13.52 -4.47
CA HIS A 103 -24.73 14.15 -3.32
C HIS A 103 -23.21 13.92 -3.33
N LEU A 104 -22.75 12.69 -3.58
CA LEU A 104 -21.32 12.39 -3.64
C LEU A 104 -20.62 13.07 -4.83
N GLN A 105 -21.33 13.23 -5.95
CA GLN A 105 -20.83 13.99 -7.11
C GLN A 105 -20.70 15.48 -6.79
N SER A 106 -21.68 16.09 -6.08
CA SER A 106 -21.59 17.50 -5.70
C SER A 106 -20.45 17.78 -4.70
N LEU A 107 -20.03 16.77 -3.93
CA LEU A 107 -18.86 16.82 -3.05
C LEU A 107 -17.53 16.48 -3.75
N GLY A 108 -17.54 16.03 -5.01
CA GLY A 108 -16.34 15.57 -5.71
C GLY A 108 -15.75 14.27 -5.17
N LEU A 109 -16.52 13.49 -4.39
CA LEU A 109 -16.05 12.25 -3.75
C LEU A 109 -16.36 10.99 -4.58
N TYR A 110 -17.18 11.11 -5.62
CA TYR A 110 -17.64 9.98 -6.42
C TYR A 110 -16.45 9.18 -7.00
N GLY A 111 -16.40 7.88 -6.68
CA GLY A 111 -15.33 6.96 -7.09
C GLY A 111 -14.48 6.47 -5.91
N ARG A 112 -14.12 7.37 -4.98
CA ARG A 112 -13.58 6.99 -3.65
C ARG A 112 -14.69 6.59 -2.70
N VAL A 113 -15.81 7.30 -2.80
CA VAL A 113 -17.09 6.95 -2.21
C VAL A 113 -18.03 6.61 -3.36
N SER A 114 -18.55 5.39 -3.36
CA SER A 114 -19.50 4.91 -4.36
C SER A 114 -20.73 4.33 -3.70
N VAL A 115 -21.85 4.36 -4.41
CA VAL A 115 -23.12 3.81 -3.93
C VAL A 115 -23.69 2.90 -4.99
N ASP A 116 -24.20 1.76 -4.57
CA ASP A 116 -24.90 0.84 -5.46
C ASP A 116 -26.18 0.27 -4.85
N ARG A 117 -27.04 -0.26 -5.73
CA ARG A 117 -28.31 -0.82 -5.32
C ARG A 117 -28.14 -2.26 -4.82
N LEU A 118 -28.67 -2.53 -3.64
CA LEU A 118 -28.75 -3.88 -3.09
C LEU A 118 -30.10 -4.51 -3.46
N THR A 119 -30.09 -5.60 -4.23
CA THR A 119 -31.30 -6.25 -4.76
C THR A 119 -31.64 -7.58 -4.10
N GLY A 120 -30.84 -8.05 -3.14
CA GLY A 120 -31.06 -9.30 -2.40
C GLY A 120 -30.40 -9.27 -1.02
N ASP A 121 -30.28 -10.44 -0.40
CA ASP A 121 -29.80 -10.56 0.99
C ASP A 121 -28.32 -11.00 1.09
N ALA A 122 -27.66 -11.17 -0.05
CA ALA A 122 -26.24 -11.43 -0.15
C ALA A 122 -25.50 -10.12 -0.50
N LEU A 123 -24.48 -9.79 0.26
CA LEU A 123 -23.63 -8.63 0.02
C LEU A 123 -22.68 -8.93 -1.16
N PRO A 124 -22.51 -7.99 -2.10
CA PRO A 124 -21.76 -8.20 -3.36
C PRO A 124 -20.24 -8.16 -3.15
N PHE A 125 -19.75 -8.78 -2.08
CA PHE A 125 -18.33 -8.88 -1.75
C PHE A 125 -17.95 -10.33 -1.51
N ILE A 126 -16.71 -10.65 -1.84
CA ILE A 126 -16.07 -11.90 -1.44
C ILE A 126 -15.88 -11.94 0.09
N ASP A 127 -15.59 -13.12 0.61
CA ASP A 127 -15.28 -13.31 2.03
C ASP A 127 -14.04 -12.50 2.42
N ASN A 128 -13.99 -12.02 3.65
CA ASN A 128 -12.83 -11.31 4.21
C ASN A 128 -12.39 -10.09 3.39
N PHE A 129 -13.29 -9.17 3.06
CA PHE A 129 -13.01 -8.04 2.17
C PHE A 129 -13.16 -6.66 2.82
N ALA A 130 -14.16 -6.44 3.67
CA ALA A 130 -14.45 -5.13 4.28
C ALA A 130 -13.76 -4.97 5.65
N ASN A 131 -13.16 -3.83 5.93
CA ASN A 131 -12.58 -3.52 7.24
C ASN A 131 -13.62 -3.00 8.23
N LEU A 132 -14.67 -2.34 7.72
CA LEU A 132 -15.77 -1.83 8.52
C LEU A 132 -17.10 -2.04 7.80
N VAL A 133 -18.10 -2.54 8.51
CA VAL A 133 -19.49 -2.51 8.08
C VAL A 133 -20.27 -1.62 9.03
N VAL A 134 -20.94 -0.60 8.49
CA VAL A 134 -21.80 0.33 9.23
C VAL A 134 -23.23 0.09 8.77
N ALA A 135 -24.17 -0.08 9.70
CA ALA A 135 -25.58 -0.18 9.37
C ALA A 135 -26.45 0.32 10.53
N GLU A 136 -27.41 1.20 10.22
CA GLU A 136 -28.46 1.50 11.20
C GLU A 136 -29.48 0.37 11.29
N GLN A 137 -29.80 -0.23 10.15
CA GLN A 137 -30.67 -1.40 10.03
C GLN A 137 -30.06 -2.36 9.01
N LEU A 138 -30.17 -3.66 9.27
CA LEU A 138 -29.62 -4.68 8.38
C LEU A 138 -30.58 -5.05 7.23
N ASP A 139 -31.85 -4.70 7.32
CA ASP A 139 -32.85 -4.88 6.26
C ASP A 139 -32.78 -6.24 5.54
N GLY A 140 -32.82 -7.32 6.31
CA GLY A 140 -32.79 -8.70 5.80
C GLY A 140 -31.38 -9.32 5.67
N ILE A 141 -30.31 -8.52 5.79
CA ILE A 141 -28.94 -9.04 5.82
C ILE A 141 -28.67 -9.73 7.16
N SER A 142 -28.28 -11.00 7.13
CA SER A 142 -27.96 -11.74 8.34
C SER A 142 -26.63 -11.25 8.96
N ARG A 143 -26.49 -11.37 10.29
CA ARG A 143 -25.19 -11.11 10.95
C ARG A 143 -24.09 -12.04 10.43
N THR A 144 -24.43 -13.27 10.04
CA THR A 144 -23.49 -14.20 9.40
C THR A 144 -22.94 -13.63 8.09
N GLU A 145 -23.79 -13.00 7.27
CA GLU A 145 -23.38 -12.38 6.01
C GLU A 145 -22.48 -11.16 6.24
N VAL A 146 -22.77 -10.35 7.26
CA VAL A 146 -21.89 -9.25 7.69
C VAL A 146 -20.52 -9.78 8.10
N LEU A 147 -20.48 -10.81 8.96
CA LEU A 147 -19.23 -11.44 9.40
C LEU A 147 -18.48 -12.13 8.26
N ARG A 148 -19.18 -12.66 7.25
CA ARG A 148 -18.56 -13.27 6.06
C ARG A 148 -17.70 -12.26 5.32
N ILE A 149 -18.25 -11.07 5.03
CA ILE A 149 -17.54 -10.05 4.27
C ILE A 149 -16.49 -9.30 5.09
N LEU A 150 -16.58 -9.27 6.42
CA LEU A 150 -15.56 -8.61 7.23
C LEU A 150 -14.21 -9.32 7.09
N ALA A 151 -13.15 -8.55 6.81
CA ALA A 151 -11.78 -9.00 6.91
C ALA A 151 -11.47 -9.40 8.37
N PRO A 152 -10.50 -10.30 8.63
CA PRO A 152 -9.93 -10.51 9.95
C PRO A 152 -9.58 -9.19 10.65
N ASN A 153 -9.92 -9.07 11.93
CA ASN A 153 -9.89 -7.85 12.74
C ASN A 153 -10.81 -6.70 12.26
N GLY A 154 -11.59 -6.92 11.20
CA GLY A 154 -12.62 -6.00 10.74
C GLY A 154 -13.78 -5.90 11.72
N VAL A 155 -14.52 -4.79 11.63
CA VAL A 155 -15.52 -4.40 12.63
C VAL A 155 -16.90 -4.21 12.00
N ALA A 156 -17.93 -4.74 12.64
CA ALA A 156 -19.31 -4.32 12.40
C ALA A 156 -19.71 -3.30 13.46
N CYS A 157 -20.17 -2.13 13.02
CA CYS A 157 -20.82 -1.12 13.83
C CYS A 157 -22.29 -1.12 13.44
N LEU A 158 -23.15 -1.69 14.29
CA LEU A 158 -24.58 -1.83 14.05
C LEU A 158 -25.35 -0.99 15.07
N LYS A 159 -26.34 -0.23 14.62
CA LYS A 159 -27.16 0.58 15.53
C LYS A 159 -28.19 -0.31 16.22
N GLU A 160 -28.23 -0.23 17.55
CA GLU A 160 -29.18 -0.90 18.43
C GLU A 160 -29.81 0.19 19.31
N GLY A 161 -31.05 0.59 18.97
CA GLY A 161 -31.67 1.78 19.56
C GLY A 161 -30.90 3.06 19.21
N ASP A 162 -30.49 3.81 20.22
CA ASP A 162 -29.69 5.04 20.07
C ASP A 162 -28.17 4.78 20.17
N THR A 163 -27.75 3.53 20.33
CA THR A 163 -26.34 3.16 20.55
C THR A 163 -25.76 2.36 19.39
N TRP A 164 -24.46 2.54 19.12
CA TRP A 164 -23.72 1.74 18.16
C TRP A 164 -23.05 0.55 18.86
N THR A 165 -23.46 -0.66 18.50
CA THR A 165 -22.88 -1.90 19.00
C THR A 165 -21.74 -2.34 18.08
N ARG A 166 -20.57 -2.58 18.69
CA ARG A 166 -19.33 -2.98 18.01
C ARG A 166 -19.11 -4.48 18.11
N THR A 167 -18.91 -5.14 16.98
CA THR A 167 -18.49 -6.56 16.91
C THR A 167 -17.23 -6.68 16.07
N VAL A 168 -16.20 -7.36 16.58
CA VAL A 168 -14.93 -7.58 15.88
C VAL A 168 -14.88 -9.01 15.35
N LYS A 169 -14.49 -9.19 14.09
CA LYS A 169 -14.16 -10.51 13.56
C LYS A 169 -12.76 -10.90 14.04
N PRO A 170 -12.58 -12.03 14.76
CA PRO A 170 -11.28 -12.43 15.25
C PRO A 170 -10.32 -12.79 14.10
N TRP A 171 -9.02 -12.64 14.37
CA TRP A 171 -7.98 -13.20 13.49
C TRP A 171 -8.01 -14.74 13.56
N PRO A 172 -8.10 -15.45 12.43
CA PRO A 172 -8.06 -16.91 12.42
C PRO A 172 -6.63 -17.42 12.69
N ALA A 173 -6.51 -18.52 13.44
CA ALA A 173 -5.21 -19.13 13.77
C ALA A 173 -4.51 -19.73 12.54
N GLU A 174 -5.29 -19.98 11.49
CA GLU A 174 -4.89 -20.58 10.22
C GLU A 174 -4.27 -19.57 9.23
N ILE A 175 -4.25 -18.27 9.57
CA ILE A 175 -3.57 -17.22 8.78
C ILE A 175 -2.31 -16.76 9.49
N ASP A 176 -1.18 -16.94 8.81
CA ASP A 176 0.18 -16.67 9.28
C ASP A 176 0.55 -15.17 9.16
N GLN A 177 1.72 -14.81 9.66
CA GLN A 177 2.33 -13.49 9.52
C GLN A 177 3.65 -13.61 8.75
N TRP A 178 3.94 -12.68 7.84
CA TRP A 178 5.18 -12.68 7.07
C TRP A 178 6.06 -11.50 7.49
N THR A 179 6.63 -11.60 8.69
CA THR A 179 7.22 -10.45 9.38
C THR A 179 8.58 -10.01 8.82
N HIS A 180 9.37 -10.96 8.28
CA HIS A 180 10.74 -10.74 7.82
C HIS A 180 10.95 -11.22 6.37
N PHE A 181 12.08 -10.82 5.78
CA PHE A 181 12.53 -11.40 4.50
C PHE A 181 12.70 -12.92 4.66
N PHE A 182 12.13 -13.68 3.72
CA PHE A 182 11.98 -15.14 3.82
C PHE A 182 11.26 -15.61 5.10
N HIS A 183 10.17 -14.92 5.41
CA HIS A 183 9.15 -15.28 6.39
C HIS A 183 9.61 -15.12 7.84
N ASN A 184 10.44 -16.03 8.34
CA ASN A 184 10.83 -16.10 9.75
C ASN A 184 12.28 -16.59 9.91
N ALA A 185 12.70 -16.90 11.15
CA ALA A 185 14.07 -17.32 11.47
C ALA A 185 14.54 -18.60 10.75
N THR A 186 13.65 -19.39 10.16
CA THR A 186 14.02 -20.56 9.32
C THR A 186 14.58 -20.15 7.95
N GLY A 187 14.34 -18.91 7.51
CA GLY A 187 14.78 -18.41 6.21
C GLY A 187 14.12 -19.12 5.01
N ASN A 188 12.95 -19.74 5.22
CA ASN A 188 12.21 -20.47 4.20
C ASN A 188 11.05 -19.62 3.66
N PRO A 189 10.98 -19.35 2.33
CA PRO A 189 9.90 -18.55 1.75
C PRO A 189 8.58 -19.35 1.60
N VAL A 190 8.09 -19.91 2.70
CA VAL A 190 6.83 -20.66 2.79
C VAL A 190 6.10 -20.27 4.08
N ALA A 191 4.86 -19.82 3.96
CA ALA A 191 3.97 -19.53 5.09
C ALA A 191 3.34 -20.81 5.66
N GLN A 192 2.88 -20.76 6.90
CA GLN A 192 2.13 -21.82 7.59
C GLN A 192 0.61 -21.70 7.39
N ASP A 193 0.16 -20.89 6.43
CA ASP A 193 -1.26 -20.71 6.13
C ASP A 193 -1.94 -22.03 5.78
N THR A 194 -3.09 -22.31 6.39
CA THR A 194 -3.92 -23.48 6.06
C THR A 194 -5.30 -23.11 5.48
N VAL A 195 -5.62 -21.81 5.43
CA VAL A 195 -6.89 -21.30 4.88
C VAL A 195 -7.01 -21.38 3.36
N VAL A 196 -5.88 -21.43 2.64
CA VAL A 196 -5.85 -21.38 1.17
C VAL A 196 -5.01 -22.54 0.64
N GLY A 197 -5.64 -23.39 -0.16
CA GLY A 197 -4.97 -24.43 -0.95
C GLY A 197 -4.53 -23.92 -2.34
N PRO A 198 -4.58 -24.74 -3.40
CA PRO A 198 -4.30 -24.29 -4.76
C PRO A 198 -5.18 -23.08 -5.14
N PRO A 199 -4.61 -21.96 -5.64
CA PRO A 199 -5.37 -20.75 -5.96
C PRO A 199 -6.47 -21.02 -7.01
N ARG A 200 -7.71 -20.60 -6.72
CA ARG A 200 -8.86 -20.75 -7.64
C ARG A 200 -9.47 -19.43 -8.12
N ARG A 201 -9.17 -18.33 -7.43
CA ARG A 201 -9.69 -16.98 -7.71
C ARG A 201 -8.72 -15.93 -7.18
N TYR A 202 -8.75 -14.74 -7.75
CA TYR A 202 -8.13 -13.57 -7.16
C TYR A 202 -9.04 -12.98 -6.09
N GLN A 203 -8.47 -12.57 -4.96
CA GLN A 203 -9.21 -11.80 -3.96
C GLN A 203 -9.30 -10.31 -4.37
N TRP A 204 -8.19 -9.75 -4.85
CA TRP A 204 -8.14 -8.41 -5.43
C TRP A 204 -6.96 -8.26 -6.39
N LEU A 205 -6.99 -7.22 -7.21
CA LEU A 205 -5.89 -6.79 -8.08
C LEU A 205 -5.64 -5.29 -7.85
N GLY A 206 -4.40 -4.95 -7.51
CA GLY A 206 -4.00 -3.58 -7.16
C GLY A 206 -3.12 -2.90 -8.22
N SER A 207 -2.97 -1.58 -8.09
CA SER A 207 -1.95 -0.80 -8.81
C SER A 207 -0.57 -0.88 -8.13
N PRO A 208 0.53 -0.61 -8.85
CA PRO A 208 0.61 -0.47 -10.31
C PRO A 208 0.50 -1.83 -11.02
N ARG A 209 -0.14 -1.87 -12.20
CA ARG A 209 -0.31 -3.11 -12.98
C ARG A 209 0.97 -3.58 -13.70
N TRP A 210 1.95 -2.68 -13.84
CA TRP A 210 3.15 -2.91 -14.64
C TRP A 210 4.36 -2.35 -13.89
N SER A 211 5.44 -3.12 -13.85
CA SER A 211 6.76 -2.66 -13.40
C SER A 211 7.46 -1.85 -14.52
N ARG A 212 8.61 -1.25 -14.20
CA ARG A 212 9.34 -0.38 -15.15
C ARG A 212 10.19 -1.15 -16.17
N HIS A 213 10.86 -2.21 -15.74
CA HIS A 213 11.76 -2.99 -16.58
C HIS A 213 12.01 -4.37 -15.96
N HIS A 214 12.35 -5.37 -16.77
CA HIS A 214 12.65 -6.72 -16.29
C HIS A 214 14.16 -7.05 -16.29
N ASP A 215 14.98 -6.38 -17.12
CA ASP A 215 16.44 -6.59 -17.15
C ASP A 215 17.24 -5.71 -16.19
N HIS A 216 16.57 -4.94 -15.33
CA HIS A 216 17.22 -4.02 -14.38
C HIS A 216 16.69 -4.29 -12.97
N MET A 217 17.03 -3.42 -12.00
CA MET A 217 16.52 -3.49 -10.64
C MET A 217 15.01 -3.71 -10.64
N ALA A 218 14.56 -4.71 -9.90
CA ALA A 218 13.14 -4.98 -9.76
C ALA A 218 12.43 -3.75 -9.15
N SER A 219 11.32 -3.34 -9.75
CA SER A 219 10.55 -2.21 -9.22
C SER A 219 10.06 -2.47 -7.80
N MET A 220 9.81 -3.72 -7.40
CA MET A 220 9.51 -4.08 -6.01
C MET A 220 10.76 -4.66 -5.37
N SER A 221 11.20 -4.07 -4.25
CA SER A 221 12.51 -4.37 -3.65
C SER A 221 12.44 -5.13 -2.32
N ALA A 222 11.33 -5.02 -1.59
CA ALA A 222 11.06 -5.75 -0.36
C ALA A 222 9.55 -5.87 -0.16
N VAL A 223 9.09 -6.94 0.48
CA VAL A 223 7.69 -7.14 0.87
C VAL A 223 7.60 -7.94 2.16
N VAL A 224 6.76 -7.49 3.09
CA VAL A 224 6.41 -8.16 4.35
C VAL A 224 4.91 -7.95 4.64
N SER A 225 4.33 -8.78 5.50
CA SER A 225 2.93 -8.72 5.89
C SER A 225 2.78 -8.86 7.40
N ALA A 226 2.05 -7.94 8.03
CA ALA A 226 1.72 -8.03 9.44
C ALA A 226 0.32 -7.44 9.73
N GLN A 227 -0.46 -8.10 10.57
CA GLN A 227 -1.75 -7.62 11.08
C GLN A 227 -2.71 -7.17 9.96
N GLY A 228 -2.82 -7.98 8.90
CA GLY A 228 -3.71 -7.73 7.77
C GLY A 228 -3.25 -6.63 6.81
N ARG A 229 -1.98 -6.23 6.87
CA ARG A 229 -1.38 -5.20 6.00
C ARG A 229 -0.15 -5.73 5.29
N LEU A 230 -0.04 -5.38 4.01
CA LEU A 230 1.16 -5.56 3.20
C LEU A 230 2.00 -4.28 3.23
N PHE A 231 3.29 -4.43 3.49
CA PHE A 231 4.28 -3.35 3.39
C PHE A 231 5.30 -3.71 2.33
N TYR A 232 5.58 -2.79 1.42
CA TYR A 232 6.56 -3.02 0.37
C TYR A 232 7.21 -1.73 -0.12
N ILE A 233 8.46 -1.83 -0.58
CA ILE A 233 9.18 -0.70 -1.19
C ILE A 233 9.15 -0.88 -2.71
N VAL A 234 8.59 0.11 -3.42
CA VAL A 234 8.36 0.06 -4.86
C VAL A 234 8.82 1.33 -5.59
N ASP A 235 9.36 1.18 -6.80
CA ASP A 235 9.61 2.26 -7.77
C ASP A 235 8.38 2.45 -8.66
N GLU A 236 7.75 3.62 -8.55
CA GLU A 236 6.59 4.05 -9.35
C GLU A 236 6.97 5.11 -10.40
N GLY A 237 8.25 5.22 -10.75
CA GLY A 237 8.75 6.07 -11.82
C GLY A 237 8.15 5.74 -13.19
N SER A 238 8.36 6.62 -14.17
CA SER A 238 7.78 6.45 -15.51
C SER A 238 8.17 5.11 -16.13
N ARG A 239 7.17 4.42 -16.69
CA ARG A 239 7.33 3.13 -17.40
C ARG A 239 7.69 3.31 -18.87
N ALA A 240 7.73 4.55 -19.37
CA ALA A 240 8.06 4.83 -20.77
C ALA A 240 9.52 4.48 -21.10
N SER A 241 10.42 4.62 -20.13
CA SER A 241 11.81 4.20 -20.24
C SER A 241 12.39 3.99 -18.85
N ILE A 242 13.21 2.96 -18.70
CA ILE A 242 13.98 2.72 -17.47
C ILE A 242 15.00 3.83 -17.23
N GLN A 243 15.41 4.59 -18.26
CA GLN A 243 16.37 5.69 -18.14
C GLN A 243 15.79 6.95 -17.45
N LEU A 244 14.47 7.01 -17.25
CA LEU A 244 13.84 8.12 -16.54
C LEU A 244 14.05 7.96 -15.01
N PRO A 245 13.98 9.05 -14.22
CA PRO A 245 14.14 8.96 -12.77
C PRO A 245 13.20 7.96 -12.10
N ALA A 246 13.71 7.24 -11.10
CA ALA A 246 12.93 6.37 -10.22
C ALA A 246 12.22 7.17 -9.14
N HIS A 247 11.01 6.76 -8.79
CA HIS A 247 10.21 7.34 -7.71
C HIS A 247 9.91 6.25 -6.68
N TRP A 248 10.84 6.05 -5.75
CA TRP A 248 10.70 5.03 -4.71
C TRP A 248 9.73 5.46 -3.62
N SER A 249 8.94 4.50 -3.12
CA SER A 249 8.05 4.69 -1.98
C SER A 249 7.96 3.43 -1.14
N LEU A 250 7.89 3.60 0.19
CA LEU A 250 7.35 2.60 1.09
C LEU A 250 5.82 2.72 1.07
N VAL A 251 5.14 1.62 0.80
CA VAL A 251 3.68 1.57 0.67
C VAL A 251 3.11 0.60 1.69
N ALA A 252 2.05 1.02 2.38
CA ALA A 252 1.19 0.12 3.11
C ALA A 252 -0.14 -0.06 2.38
N ARG A 253 -0.59 -1.31 2.32
CA ARG A 253 -1.83 -1.71 1.67
C ARG A 253 -2.58 -2.68 2.57
N ASP A 254 -3.89 -2.59 2.55
CA ASP A 254 -4.73 -3.61 3.15
C ASP A 254 -4.57 -4.95 2.40
N ALA A 255 -4.24 -6.03 3.12
CA ALA A 255 -3.95 -7.33 2.52
C ALA A 255 -5.20 -8.04 1.97
N PHE A 256 -6.40 -7.63 2.39
CA PHE A 256 -7.67 -8.32 2.15
C PHE A 256 -8.50 -7.70 1.03
N ASN A 257 -8.37 -6.40 0.78
CA ASN A 257 -9.03 -5.70 -0.33
C ASN A 257 -8.10 -4.90 -1.24
N GLY A 258 -6.83 -4.75 -0.85
CA GLY A 258 -5.85 -4.05 -1.67
C GLY A 258 -5.95 -2.53 -1.60
N THR A 259 -6.70 -1.92 -0.69
CA THR A 259 -6.73 -0.46 -0.53
C THR A 259 -5.35 0.06 -0.10
N ILE A 260 -4.82 1.09 -0.77
CA ILE A 260 -3.59 1.76 -0.33
C ILE A 260 -3.93 2.58 0.91
N LEU A 261 -3.31 2.26 2.05
CA LEU A 261 -3.57 2.92 3.32
C LEU A 261 -2.75 4.20 3.45
N TRP A 262 -1.46 4.12 3.11
CA TRP A 262 -0.56 5.25 3.09
C TRP A 262 0.66 4.95 2.21
N LYS A 263 1.33 6.02 1.78
CA LYS A 263 2.59 5.97 1.04
C LYS A 263 3.59 6.95 1.64
N ARG A 264 4.85 6.55 1.73
CA ARG A 264 5.97 7.41 2.11
C ARG A 264 7.01 7.44 0.98
N PRO A 265 7.30 8.61 0.41
CA PRO A 265 8.40 8.73 -0.53
C PRO A 265 9.74 8.31 0.10
N ILE A 266 10.56 7.61 -0.67
CA ILE A 266 11.96 7.30 -0.35
C ILE A 266 12.80 8.07 -1.39
N PRO A 267 13.33 9.26 -1.05
CA PRO A 267 14.00 10.10 -2.03
C PRO A 267 15.26 9.47 -2.64
N ALA A 268 15.96 8.66 -1.85
CA ALA A 268 17.17 7.97 -2.26
C ALA A 268 17.11 6.50 -1.85
N TRP A 269 17.11 5.63 -2.84
CA TRP A 269 17.24 4.18 -2.68
C TRP A 269 18.40 3.67 -3.55
N ASN A 270 18.43 2.37 -3.85
CA ASN A 270 19.38 1.88 -4.83
C ASN A 270 19.06 2.39 -6.25
N THR A 271 20.09 2.47 -7.09
CA THR A 271 19.92 2.84 -8.50
C THR A 271 18.99 1.85 -9.21
N HIS A 272 18.04 2.37 -9.97
CA HIS A 272 17.13 1.57 -10.79
C HIS A 272 17.83 0.99 -12.04
N LEU A 273 19.05 1.44 -12.34
CA LEU A 273 19.88 0.94 -13.44
C LEU A 273 20.74 -0.27 -13.07
N TRP A 274 20.58 -0.80 -11.84
CA TRP A 274 21.29 -1.99 -11.41
C TRP A 274 20.96 -3.19 -12.31
N PRO A 275 21.93 -4.05 -12.68
CA PRO A 275 21.72 -5.08 -13.69
C PRO A 275 20.86 -6.26 -13.20
N LEU A 276 20.30 -6.98 -14.18
CA LEU A 276 19.52 -8.20 -14.00
C LEU A 276 20.21 -9.21 -13.07
N LYS A 277 19.40 -9.87 -12.20
CA LYS A 277 19.80 -11.02 -11.36
C LYS A 277 21.10 -10.83 -10.56
N SER A 278 21.38 -9.59 -10.16
CA SER A 278 22.57 -9.24 -9.37
C SER A 278 22.26 -8.20 -8.30
N GLY A 279 20.98 -7.98 -8.00
CA GLY A 279 20.52 -7.02 -7.00
C GLY A 279 21.16 -7.27 -5.64
N PRO A 280 21.53 -6.22 -4.87
CA PRO A 280 22.13 -6.39 -3.56
C PRO A 280 21.20 -7.12 -2.59
N ALA A 281 21.71 -8.17 -1.94
CA ALA A 281 20.93 -9.06 -1.10
C ALA A 281 20.35 -8.38 0.16
N GLN A 282 20.96 -7.29 0.60
CA GLN A 282 20.58 -6.57 1.82
C GLN A 282 19.34 -5.69 1.61
N ILE A 283 19.03 -5.28 0.38
CA ILE A 283 17.88 -4.39 0.12
C ILE A 283 16.57 -5.00 0.60
N THR A 284 16.39 -6.31 0.43
CA THR A 284 15.19 -7.02 0.86
C THR A 284 15.11 -7.17 2.39
N ARG A 285 16.22 -7.00 3.10
CA ARG A 285 16.38 -7.20 4.55
C ARG A 285 16.25 -5.91 5.36
N ARG A 286 15.88 -4.81 4.71
CA ARG A 286 15.72 -3.47 5.31
C ARG A 286 14.27 -3.11 5.61
N LEU A 287 13.36 -4.07 5.52
CA LEU A 287 11.94 -3.88 5.82
C LEU A 287 11.44 -5.07 6.65
N VAL A 288 10.96 -4.77 7.85
CA VAL A 288 10.40 -5.73 8.80
C VAL A 288 9.08 -5.18 9.34
N ALA A 289 8.09 -6.03 9.55
CA ALA A 289 6.81 -5.64 10.16
C ALA A 289 6.46 -6.63 11.28
N VAL A 290 6.33 -6.15 12.52
CA VAL A 290 6.01 -6.96 13.69
C VAL A 290 4.92 -6.25 14.48
N GLY A 291 3.79 -6.92 14.68
CA GLY A 291 2.64 -6.35 15.36
C GLY A 291 2.12 -5.08 14.67
N ASP A 292 2.07 -3.97 15.40
CA ASP A 292 1.61 -2.66 14.95
C ASP A 292 2.76 -1.74 14.51
N LYS A 293 3.98 -2.26 14.34
CA LYS A 293 5.17 -1.50 13.96
C LYS A 293 5.79 -1.98 12.65
N VAL A 294 6.33 -1.02 11.90
CA VAL A 294 7.16 -1.26 10.71
C VAL A 294 8.54 -0.69 10.95
N PHE A 295 9.56 -1.51 10.72
CA PHE A 295 10.98 -1.20 10.90
C PHE A 295 11.61 -1.08 9.52
N VAL A 296 12.19 0.07 9.22
CA VAL A 296 12.71 0.37 7.88
C VAL A 296 13.85 1.37 7.92
N THR A 297 14.76 1.32 6.94
CA THR A 297 15.67 2.42 6.65
C THR A 297 15.09 3.31 5.54
N PRO A 298 14.84 4.61 5.77
CA PRO A 298 14.24 5.50 4.75
C PRO A 298 15.20 5.92 3.62
N SER A 299 16.44 5.42 3.64
CA SER A 299 17.41 5.39 2.54
C SER A 299 18.42 4.25 2.80
N LEU A 300 19.43 4.07 1.94
CA LEU A 300 20.46 3.05 2.16
C LEU A 300 21.38 3.34 3.37
N ASP A 301 21.60 4.63 3.67
CA ASP A 301 22.51 5.06 4.74
C ASP A 301 21.76 5.63 5.96
N ALA A 302 20.43 5.69 5.89
CA ALA A 302 19.61 6.22 6.97
C ALA A 302 19.59 5.28 8.19
N PRO A 303 19.39 5.83 9.40
CA PRO A 303 19.18 5.05 10.60
C PRO A 303 17.89 4.23 10.56
N LEU A 304 17.81 3.23 11.43
CA LEU A 304 16.58 2.51 11.72
C LEU A 304 15.48 3.49 12.10
N THR A 305 14.36 3.42 11.37
CA THR A 305 13.16 4.19 11.65
C THR A 305 12.01 3.23 11.93
N ILE A 306 11.32 3.45 13.05
CA ILE A 306 10.15 2.68 13.48
C ILE A 306 8.90 3.50 13.17
N LEU A 307 7.96 2.91 12.46
CA LEU A 307 6.72 3.54 12.02
C LEU A 307 5.53 2.84 12.66
N ASP A 308 4.47 3.61 12.89
CA ASP A 308 3.14 3.09 13.15
C ASP A 308 2.62 2.40 11.88
N ALA A 309 2.31 1.11 11.97
CA ALA A 309 1.96 0.30 10.81
C ALA A 309 0.64 0.75 10.16
N ALA A 310 -0.29 1.30 10.94
CA ALA A 310 -1.62 1.69 10.48
C ALA A 310 -1.61 3.03 9.74
N THR A 311 -0.75 3.97 10.15
CA THR A 311 -0.75 5.36 9.68
C THR A 311 0.52 5.76 8.92
N GLY A 312 1.60 5.01 9.07
CA GLY A 312 2.91 5.33 8.48
C GLY A 312 3.64 6.47 9.21
N ARG A 313 3.07 7.00 10.31
CA ARG A 313 3.71 8.04 11.11
C ARG A 313 4.98 7.50 11.75
N THR A 314 6.06 8.28 11.69
CA THR A 314 7.28 7.95 12.42
C THR A 314 7.00 7.96 13.92
N LEU A 315 7.21 6.81 14.56
CA LEU A 315 7.22 6.69 16.01
C LEU A 315 8.60 7.06 16.54
N ARG A 316 9.65 6.52 15.91
CA ARG A 316 11.04 6.72 16.35
C ARG A 316 12.03 6.70 15.18
N THR A 317 13.13 7.40 15.37
CA THR A 317 14.36 7.26 14.59
C THR A 317 15.49 6.96 15.55
N CYS A 318 16.14 5.81 15.41
CA CYS A 318 17.08 5.29 16.40
C CYS A 318 18.47 5.88 16.13
N ALA A 319 18.91 6.81 16.97
CA ALA A 319 20.20 7.47 16.81
C ALA A 319 21.36 6.46 16.89
N GLY A 320 22.45 6.72 16.18
CA GLY A 320 23.63 5.83 16.16
C GLY A 320 23.49 4.58 15.28
N THR A 321 22.40 4.45 14.50
CA THR A 321 22.14 3.28 13.65
C THR A 321 22.19 3.59 12.15
N ALA A 322 22.80 4.72 11.76
CA ALA A 322 23.01 5.05 10.35
C ALA A 322 23.73 3.90 9.63
N GLN A 323 23.55 3.79 8.31
CA GLN A 323 24.17 2.72 7.51
C GLN A 323 23.74 1.29 7.92
N THR A 324 22.57 1.14 8.53
CA THR A 324 21.96 -0.18 8.78
C THR A 324 21.73 -0.91 7.45
N GLU A 325 22.37 -2.05 7.26
CA GLU A 325 22.26 -2.92 6.08
C GLU A 325 21.16 -3.97 6.22
N GLU A 326 20.94 -4.52 7.41
CA GLU A 326 19.96 -5.57 7.68
C GLU A 326 19.25 -5.33 9.01
N ILE A 327 17.98 -5.75 9.10
CA ILE A 327 17.14 -5.61 10.29
C ILE A 327 16.55 -6.99 10.65
N ILE A 328 16.69 -7.38 11.91
CA ILE A 328 15.96 -8.49 12.53
C ILE A 328 15.28 -7.96 13.79
N VAL A 329 14.01 -8.32 14.00
CA VAL A 329 13.27 -7.94 15.21
C VAL A 329 12.80 -9.19 15.93
N SER A 330 13.16 -9.31 17.20
CA SER A 330 12.73 -10.41 18.06
C SER A 330 12.50 -9.91 19.47
N GLU A 331 11.37 -10.28 20.06
CA GLU A 331 11.06 -10.04 21.48
C GLU A 331 11.26 -8.58 21.94
N GLY A 332 10.87 -7.62 21.09
CA GLY A 332 10.98 -6.20 21.42
C GLY A 332 12.38 -5.60 21.23
N VAL A 333 13.33 -6.35 20.70
CA VAL A 333 14.68 -5.89 20.34
C VAL A 333 14.89 -5.96 18.82
N ALA A 334 15.44 -4.89 18.24
CA ALA A 334 15.90 -4.86 16.87
C ALA A 334 17.41 -5.08 16.82
N PHE A 335 17.85 -6.10 16.10
CA PHE A 335 19.25 -6.39 15.80
C PHE A 335 19.57 -5.88 14.41
N LEU A 336 20.57 -5.01 14.33
CA LEU A 336 20.94 -4.29 13.12
C LEU A 336 22.34 -4.69 12.71
N LEU A 337 22.53 -4.97 11.43
CA LEU A 337 23.87 -5.03 10.84
C LEU A 337 24.21 -3.63 10.35
N VAL A 338 25.15 -2.96 10.99
CA VAL A 338 25.55 -1.57 10.67
C VAL A 338 26.93 -1.58 10.03
N SER A 339 27.06 -0.95 8.87
CA SER A 339 28.35 -0.75 8.19
C SER A 339 29.03 0.53 8.70
N ASP A 340 30.35 0.49 8.86
CA ASP A 340 31.14 1.69 9.21
C ASP A 340 31.18 2.71 8.05
N GLU A 341 30.97 2.24 6.81
CA GLU A 341 31.09 3.03 5.59
C GLU A 341 29.74 3.16 4.85
N PRO A 342 29.47 4.31 4.20
CA PRO A 342 28.26 4.50 3.41
C PRO A 342 28.17 3.54 2.22
N SER A 343 26.93 3.19 1.84
CA SER A 343 26.68 2.28 0.73
C SER A 343 27.24 2.84 -0.57
N LYS A 344 28.08 2.05 -1.24
CA LYS A 344 28.59 2.41 -2.56
C LYS A 344 27.53 2.27 -3.66
N TRP A 345 26.49 1.45 -3.49
CA TRP A 345 25.58 1.04 -4.57
C TRP A 345 24.91 2.17 -5.38
N PRO A 346 24.50 3.31 -4.79
CA PRO A 346 23.96 4.45 -5.55
C PRO A 346 24.91 4.99 -6.63
N ARG A 347 26.22 4.76 -6.47
CA ARG A 347 27.26 5.20 -7.41
C ARG A 347 27.43 4.26 -8.61
N TYR A 348 26.79 3.10 -8.62
CA TYR A 348 26.87 2.15 -9.74
C TYR A 348 26.42 2.79 -11.04
N ARG A 349 27.19 2.58 -12.12
CA ARG A 349 26.86 2.98 -13.48
C ARG A 349 27.10 1.80 -14.42
N GLN A 350 26.23 1.65 -15.40
CA GLN A 350 26.40 0.63 -16.43
C GLN A 350 27.62 0.99 -17.30
N GLU A 351 28.47 0.01 -17.58
CA GLU A 351 29.68 0.19 -18.39
C GLU A 351 29.56 -0.48 -19.77
N TYR A 352 28.77 -1.55 -19.85
CA TYR A 352 28.68 -2.39 -21.04
C TYR A 352 27.29 -2.32 -21.69
N PRO A 353 27.17 -2.55 -23.01
CA PRO A 353 25.85 -2.66 -23.65
C PRO A 353 25.15 -4.00 -23.36
N TYR A 354 25.91 -5.04 -22.98
CA TYR A 354 25.38 -6.38 -22.74
C TYR A 354 25.02 -6.61 -21.27
N VAL A 355 23.84 -7.17 -21.02
CA VAL A 355 23.28 -7.31 -19.66
C VAL A 355 24.16 -8.16 -18.74
N TRP A 356 24.69 -9.28 -19.23
CA TRP A 356 25.46 -10.21 -18.41
C TRP A 356 26.85 -9.69 -18.05
N ASP A 357 27.44 -8.85 -18.91
CA ASP A 357 28.71 -8.19 -18.59
C ASP A 357 28.53 -7.20 -17.44
N ASN A 358 27.42 -6.46 -17.44
CA ASN A 358 27.07 -5.59 -16.31
C ASN A 358 26.77 -6.38 -15.03
N SER A 359 26.04 -7.52 -15.11
CA SER A 359 25.82 -8.39 -13.95
C SER A 359 27.14 -8.92 -13.39
N ASN A 360 28.07 -9.35 -14.24
CA ASN A 360 29.41 -9.79 -13.83
C ASN A 360 30.22 -8.67 -13.18
N HIS A 361 30.19 -7.46 -13.76
CA HIS A 361 30.83 -6.27 -13.21
C HIS A 361 30.26 -5.92 -11.82
N ALA A 362 28.93 -5.90 -11.66
CA ALA A 362 28.26 -5.66 -10.38
C ALA A 362 28.64 -6.72 -9.33
N ASN A 363 28.59 -8.01 -9.70
CA ASN A 363 28.89 -9.11 -8.78
C ASN A 363 30.34 -9.10 -8.27
N LYS A 364 31.32 -8.77 -9.12
CA LYS A 364 32.74 -8.78 -8.74
C LYS A 364 33.19 -7.49 -8.05
N GLY A 365 32.70 -6.34 -8.49
CA GLY A 365 33.17 -5.03 -8.00
C GLY A 365 32.29 -4.40 -6.93
N TRP A 366 31.01 -4.77 -6.88
CA TRP A 366 30.01 -4.01 -6.12
C TRP A 366 29.25 -4.81 -5.06
N ALA A 367 29.14 -6.14 -5.20
CA ALA A 367 28.35 -6.97 -4.29
C ALA A 367 28.91 -7.01 -2.86
N TRP A 368 30.23 -6.99 -2.70
CA TRP A 368 30.92 -6.95 -1.43
C TRP A 368 31.96 -5.82 -1.43
N ASP A 369 32.11 -5.12 -0.31
CA ASP A 369 33.10 -4.05 -0.13
C ASP A 369 34.17 -4.37 0.91
N GLY A 370 33.97 -5.39 1.74
CA GLY A 370 34.93 -5.78 2.78
C GLY A 370 35.04 -4.81 3.95
N TYR A 371 34.21 -3.75 4.02
CA TYR A 371 34.22 -2.84 5.16
C TYR A 371 33.80 -3.56 6.46
N PRO A 372 34.25 -3.11 7.64
CA PRO A 372 33.77 -3.67 8.89
C PRO A 372 32.25 -3.43 9.06
N ARG A 373 31.60 -4.37 9.76
CA ARG A 373 30.22 -4.22 10.24
C ARG A 373 30.17 -4.49 11.73
N ALA A 374 29.30 -3.78 12.42
CA ALA A 374 28.91 -4.07 13.80
C ALA A 374 27.49 -4.65 13.85
N ILE A 375 27.24 -5.51 14.84
CA ILE A 375 25.87 -5.85 15.24
C ILE A 375 25.49 -4.85 16.33
N VAL A 376 24.39 -4.14 16.14
CA VAL A 376 23.85 -3.17 17.08
C VAL A 376 22.49 -3.65 17.56
N ALA A 377 22.27 -3.68 18.87
CA ALA A 377 20.97 -4.01 19.44
C ALA A 377 20.23 -2.73 19.85
N VAL A 378 18.94 -2.64 19.52
CA VAL A 378 18.10 -1.48 19.82
C VAL A 378 16.82 -1.93 20.51
N ASP A 379 16.48 -1.32 21.62
CA ASP A 379 15.17 -1.51 22.26
C ASP A 379 14.08 -0.83 21.40
N THR A 380 13.10 -1.62 20.95
CA THR A 380 12.08 -1.12 20.00
C THR A 380 11.03 -0.20 20.64
N GLU A 381 10.95 -0.17 21.96
CA GLU A 381 10.04 0.71 22.70
C GLU A 381 10.65 2.06 23.02
N THR A 382 11.96 2.17 23.19
CA THR A 382 12.65 3.42 23.52
C THR A 382 13.40 3.99 22.32
N GLY A 383 13.83 3.13 21.39
CA GLY A 383 14.74 3.48 20.29
C GLY A 383 16.20 3.63 20.72
N ASN A 384 16.52 3.26 21.96
CA ASN A 384 17.87 3.35 22.51
C ASN A 384 18.72 2.16 22.07
N VAL A 385 19.97 2.44 21.73
CA VAL A 385 21.00 1.40 21.53
C VAL A 385 21.28 0.74 22.89
N LEU A 386 21.27 -0.58 22.89
CA LEU A 386 21.57 -1.42 24.04
C LEU A 386 23.07 -1.77 24.10
N TRP A 387 23.65 -2.11 22.94
CA TRP A 387 25.07 -2.39 22.74
C TRP A 387 25.44 -2.35 21.25
#